data_AF-A0A165CXV5-F1
#
_entry.id   AF-A0A165CXV5-F1
#
_cell.length_a   1.000
_cell.length_b   1.000
_cell.length_c   1.000
_cell.angle_alpha   90.00
_cell.angle_beta   90.00
_cell.angle_gamma   90.00
#
_symmetry.space_group_name_H-M   'P 1'
#
loop_
_entity.id
_entity.type
_entity.pdbx_description
1 polymer ?
#
loop_
_entity_poly.entity_id
_entity_poly.type
_entity_poly.pdbx_seq_one_letter_code
_entity_poly.pdbx_strand_id
1 'polypeptide(L)'
;WDHNINHYVFEQLNNNIQKLQADARQRRATLNNEQQQAFEMVAASVQQGLGIFFLNGLAGMGKTHVYKTICSELCAEGQVVLCVASFGIAALLLPGGRTAHSMLKIPIKINGESVLGISAQSQQAELIHQTALVI
;
A
#
# COMPACT_ATOMS: atom_id res chain seq x y z
N TRP A 1 -26.97 7.35 0.94
CA TRP A 1 -25.95 6.31 1.16
C TRP A 1 -26.07 5.33 0.00
N ASP A 2 -25.34 5.60 -1.09
CA ASP A 2 -25.39 4.75 -2.27
C ASP A 2 -24.64 3.45 -1.99
N HIS A 3 -25.37 2.33 -2.00
CA HIS A 3 -24.82 0.99 -1.79
C HIS A 3 -23.90 0.53 -2.94
N ASN A 4 -23.73 1.35 -3.98
CA ASN A 4 -22.88 1.08 -5.15
C ASN A 4 -21.46 1.67 -5.04
N ILE A 5 -21.14 2.48 -4.03
CA ILE A 5 -19.80 3.05 -3.88
C ILE A 5 -18.97 2.12 -2.98
N ASN A 6 -17.89 1.56 -3.54
CA ASN A 6 -16.90 0.84 -2.76
C ASN A 6 -16.16 1.81 -1.83
N HIS A 7 -16.52 1.78 -0.55
CA HIS A 7 -15.96 2.71 0.44
C HIS A 7 -14.44 2.56 0.59
N TYR A 8 -13.89 1.34 0.43
CA TYR A 8 -12.45 1.13 0.54
C TYR A 8 -11.70 1.82 -0.60
N VAL A 9 -12.20 1.67 -1.82
CA VAL A 9 -11.63 2.35 -3.00
C VAL A 9 -11.81 3.86 -2.86
N PHE A 10 -12.98 4.31 -2.43
CA PHE A 10 -13.27 5.72 -2.22
C PHE A 10 -12.34 6.36 -1.19
N GLU A 11 -12.06 5.71 -0.05
CA GLU A 11 -11.10 6.22 0.93
C GLU A 11 -9.67 6.37 0.36
N GLN A 12 -9.29 5.52 -0.59
CA GLN A 12 -7.97 5.60 -1.24
C GLN A 12 -7.91 6.68 -2.33
N LEU A 13 -9.00 6.88 -3.07
CA LEU A 13 -9.05 7.80 -4.22
C LEU A 13 -9.57 9.20 -3.88
N ASN A 14 -10.39 9.35 -2.84
CA ASN A 14 -10.93 10.63 -2.39
C ASN A 14 -9.94 11.44 -1.52
N ASN A 15 -8.65 11.18 -1.71
CA ASN A 15 -7.60 11.92 -1.04
C ASN A 15 -7.42 13.31 -1.68
N ASN A 16 -7.00 14.29 -0.88
CA ASN A 16 -6.63 15.59 -1.40
C ASN A 16 -5.34 15.45 -2.25
N ILE A 17 -5.50 15.36 -3.56
CA ILE A 17 -4.41 15.14 -4.52
C ILE A 17 -3.31 16.20 -4.37
N GLN A 18 -3.66 17.46 -4.13
CA GLN A 18 -2.65 18.52 -3.94
C GLN A 18 -1.79 18.27 -2.69
N LYS A 19 -2.43 17.81 -1.60
CA LYS A 19 -1.71 17.42 -0.39
C LYS A 19 -0.81 16.20 -0.63
N LEU A 20 -1.32 15.18 -1.32
CA LEU A 20 -0.53 13.99 -1.65
C LEU A 20 0.67 14.34 -2.53
N GLN A 21 0.49 15.18 -3.55
CA GLN A 21 1.58 15.67 -4.41
C GLN A 21 2.62 16.47 -3.63
N ALA A 22 2.18 17.34 -2.71
CA ALA A 22 3.10 18.10 -1.86
C ALA A 22 3.88 17.16 -0.92
N ASP A 23 3.20 16.22 -0.27
CA ASP A 23 3.80 15.21 0.61
C ASP A 23 4.81 14.34 -0.16
N ALA A 24 4.44 13.89 -1.37
CA ALA A 24 5.30 13.07 -2.22
C ALA A 24 6.58 13.82 -2.62
N ARG A 25 6.45 15.08 -3.09
CA ARG A 25 7.60 15.94 -3.42
C ARG A 25 8.51 16.16 -2.22
N GLN A 26 7.94 16.48 -1.06
CA GLN A 26 8.72 16.71 0.16
C GLN A 26 9.47 15.45 0.58
N ARG A 27 8.81 14.29 0.58
CA ARG A 27 9.44 13.02 0.97
C ARG A 27 10.55 12.62 -0.01
N ARG A 28 10.29 12.71 -1.31
CA ARG A 28 11.25 12.37 -2.37
C ARG A 28 12.51 13.22 -2.27
N ALA A 29 12.39 14.51 -1.93
CA ALA A 29 13.53 15.39 -1.71
C ALA A 29 14.42 15.03 -0.50
N THR A 30 13.96 14.16 0.40
CA THR A 30 14.69 13.74 1.60
C THR A 30 15.25 12.31 1.53
N LEU A 31 15.06 11.61 0.40
CA LEU A 31 15.63 10.29 0.21
C LEU A 31 17.15 10.39 0.04
N ASN A 32 17.88 9.49 0.68
CA ASN A 32 19.29 9.28 0.35
C ASN A 32 19.43 8.51 -0.98
N ASN A 33 20.65 8.39 -1.50
CA ASN A 33 20.89 7.78 -2.80
C ASN A 33 20.36 6.33 -2.91
N GLU A 34 20.54 5.50 -1.88
CA GLU A 34 20.10 4.10 -1.89
C GLU A 34 18.57 3.99 -1.82
N GLN A 35 17.94 4.83 -1.01
CA GLN A 35 16.48 4.94 -0.90
C GLN A 35 15.85 5.46 -2.18
N GLN A 36 16.49 6.42 -2.85
CA GLN A 36 16.06 6.96 -4.14
C GLN A 36 16.10 5.88 -5.22
N GLN A 37 17.17 5.08 -5.26
CA GLN A 37 17.27 3.93 -6.17
C GLN A 37 16.18 2.90 -5.89
N ALA A 38 15.93 2.55 -4.63
CA ALA A 38 14.86 1.63 -4.26
C ALA A 38 13.48 2.15 -4.68
N PHE A 39 13.21 3.44 -4.44
CA PHE A 39 11.99 4.10 -4.87
C PHE A 39 11.82 4.02 -6.40
N GLU A 40 12.84 4.37 -7.18
CA GLU A 40 12.79 4.38 -8.64
C GLU A 40 12.55 2.98 -9.22
N MET A 41 13.21 1.96 -8.68
CA MET A 41 13.01 0.57 -9.10
C MET A 41 11.56 0.11 -8.88
N VAL A 42 10.97 0.44 -7.73
CA VAL A 42 9.58 0.04 -7.43
C VAL A 42 8.58 0.88 -8.23
N ALA A 43 8.78 2.19 -8.35
CA ALA A 43 7.88 3.04 -9.13
C ALA A 43 7.85 2.65 -10.61
N ALA A 44 9.01 2.31 -11.20
CA ALA A 44 9.11 1.84 -12.58
C ALA A 44 8.44 0.47 -12.79
N SER A 45 8.51 -0.43 -11.80
CA SER A 45 7.96 -1.78 -11.91
C SER A 45 6.44 -1.82 -11.80
N VAL A 46 5.85 -0.93 -11.00
CA VAL A 46 4.38 -0.75 -10.92
C VAL A 46 3.79 -0.41 -12.28
N GLN A 47 4.46 0.46 -13.07
CA GLN A 47 4.01 0.82 -14.42
C GLN A 47 4.05 -0.37 -15.40
N GLN A 48 4.88 -1.38 -15.12
CA GLN A 48 5.01 -2.59 -15.93
C GLN A 48 4.11 -3.73 -15.42
N GLY A 49 3.48 -3.58 -14.25
CA GLY A 49 2.67 -4.63 -13.62
C GLY A 49 3.48 -5.85 -13.19
N LEU A 50 4.78 -5.68 -12.89
CA LEU A 50 5.70 -6.79 -12.62
C LEU A 50 6.46 -6.61 -11.30
N GLY A 51 6.74 -7.73 -10.65
CA GLY A 51 7.82 -7.83 -9.67
C GLY A 51 7.40 -8.07 -8.23
N ILE A 52 8.31 -8.69 -7.48
CA ILE A 52 8.26 -8.81 -6.03
C ILE A 52 9.58 -8.24 -5.54
N PHE A 53 9.51 -7.32 -4.58
CA PHE A 53 10.67 -6.61 -4.06
C PHE A 53 10.83 -6.89 -2.57
N PHE A 54 12.07 -6.99 -2.12
CA PHE A 54 12.39 -7.03 -0.70
C PHE A 54 13.33 -5.87 -0.37
N LEU A 55 12.80 -4.84 0.30
CA LEU A 55 13.61 -3.71 0.75
C LEU A 55 14.36 -4.06 2.02
N ASN A 56 15.63 -4.44 1.86
CA ASN A 56 16.51 -4.77 2.97
C ASN A 56 17.20 -3.52 3.55
N GLY A 57 17.37 -3.49 4.86
CA GLY A 57 18.10 -2.43 5.56
C GLY A 57 18.06 -2.63 7.06
N LEU A 58 19.06 -2.12 7.78
CA LEU A 58 19.11 -2.21 9.24
C LEU A 58 17.98 -1.41 9.91
N ALA A 59 17.79 -1.62 11.21
CA ALA A 59 16.91 -0.78 12.01
C ALA A 59 17.33 0.69 11.88
N GLY A 60 16.37 1.60 11.74
CA GLY A 60 16.64 3.03 11.60
C GLY A 60 17.03 3.51 10.20
N MET A 61 17.25 2.63 9.21
CA MET A 61 17.63 3.04 7.83
C MET A 61 16.48 3.56 6.96
N GLY A 62 15.37 3.99 7.56
CA GLY A 62 14.31 4.69 6.84
C GLY A 62 13.48 3.85 5.86
N LYS A 63 13.42 2.51 5.98
CA LYS A 63 12.55 1.66 5.13
C LYS A 63 11.09 2.14 5.09
N THR A 64 10.53 2.46 6.26
CA THR A 64 9.19 3.03 6.38
C THR A 64 9.05 4.37 5.65
N HIS A 65 10.11 5.16 5.59
CA HIS A 65 10.12 6.42 4.85
C HIS A 65 10.05 6.17 3.34
N VAL A 66 10.77 5.17 2.83
CA VAL A 66 10.65 4.73 1.43
C VAL A 66 9.22 4.27 1.12
N TYR A 67 8.63 3.40 1.93
CA TYR A 67 7.25 2.93 1.75
C TYR A 67 6.24 4.08 1.72
N LYS A 68 6.37 5.05 2.63
CA LYS A 68 5.53 6.26 2.64
C LYS A 68 5.70 7.08 1.38
N THR A 69 6.93 7.20 0.88
CA THR A 69 7.22 7.98 -0.33
C THR A 69 6.59 7.35 -1.56
N ILE A 70 6.73 6.03 -1.72
CA ILE A 70 6.09 5.27 -2.80
C ILE A 70 4.56 5.42 -2.71
N CYS A 71 3.98 5.23 -1.52
CA CYS A 71 2.54 5.38 -1.33
C CYS A 71 2.05 6.80 -1.68
N SER A 72 2.72 7.85 -1.19
CA SER A 72 2.35 9.22 -1.51
C SER A 72 2.44 9.53 -3.01
N GLU A 73 3.47 9.07 -3.71
CA GLU A 73 3.61 9.26 -5.16
C GLU A 73 2.50 8.56 -5.93
N LEU A 74 2.32 7.25 -5.73
CA LEU A 74 1.34 6.47 -6.46
C LEU A 74 -0.09 6.93 -6.18
N CYS A 75 -0.42 7.24 -4.92
CA CYS A 75 -1.73 7.80 -4.59
C CYS A 75 -1.93 9.20 -5.19
N ALA A 76 -0.88 10.01 -5.32
CA ALA A 76 -0.96 11.31 -6.01
C ALA A 76 -1.23 11.17 -7.51
N GLU A 77 -0.84 10.04 -8.10
CA GLU A 77 -1.15 9.63 -9.48
C GLU A 77 -2.53 8.96 -9.61
N GLY A 78 -3.30 8.87 -8.52
CA GLY A 78 -4.62 8.23 -8.50
C GLY A 78 -4.59 6.71 -8.48
N GLN A 79 -3.44 6.10 -8.16
CA GLN A 79 -3.33 4.65 -7.98
C GLN A 79 -3.74 4.23 -6.58
N VAL A 80 -4.27 3.02 -6.44
CA VAL A 80 -4.60 2.43 -5.13
C VAL A 80 -3.39 1.64 -4.61
N VAL A 81 -2.89 2.02 -3.43
CA VAL A 81 -1.80 1.31 -2.75
C VAL A 81 -2.32 0.68 -1.46
N LEU A 82 -2.12 -0.62 -1.31
CA LEU A 82 -2.55 -1.35 -0.13
C LEU A 82 -1.40 -1.53 0.87
N CYS A 83 -1.44 -0.77 1.96
CA CYS A 83 -0.47 -0.89 3.05
C CYS A 83 -0.92 -1.95 4.07
N VAL A 84 -0.20 -3.07 4.13
CA VAL A 84 -0.43 -4.17 5.08
C VAL A 84 0.79 -4.41 5.97
N ALA A 85 0.55 -4.73 7.23
CA ALA A 85 1.63 -5.11 8.14
C ALA A 85 1.24 -6.29 9.01
N SER A 86 2.21 -7.06 9.49
CA SER A 86 1.93 -8.18 10.41
C SER A 86 1.44 -7.70 11.79
N PHE A 87 1.83 -6.48 12.20
CA PHE A 87 1.55 -5.92 13.53
C PHE A 87 0.78 -4.60 13.44
N GLY A 88 -0.12 -4.37 14.40
CA GLY A 88 -0.92 -3.14 14.46
C GLY A 88 -0.08 -1.87 14.52
N ILE A 89 0.97 -1.84 15.33
CA ILE A 89 1.87 -0.67 15.43
C ILE A 89 2.57 -0.38 14.11
N ALA A 90 3.01 -1.42 13.39
CA ALA A 90 3.63 -1.23 12.07
C ALA A 90 2.62 -0.72 11.03
N ALA A 91 1.37 -1.20 11.08
CA ALA A 91 0.31 -0.72 10.21
C ALA A 91 0.02 0.76 10.42
N LEU A 92 0.01 1.24 11.66
CA LEU A 92 -0.19 2.68 11.99
C LEU A 92 0.91 3.58 11.42
N LEU A 93 2.08 3.04 11.15
CA LEU A 93 3.16 3.80 10.53
C LEU A 93 2.94 3.98 9.02
N LEU A 94 2.02 3.28 8.37
CA LEU A 94 1.76 3.39 6.95
C LEU A 94 0.44 4.13 6.68
N PRO A 95 0.33 4.90 5.58
CA PRO A 95 -0.90 5.59 5.23
C PRO A 95 -2.05 4.59 5.02
N GLY A 96 -3.15 4.75 5.76
CA GLY A 96 -4.29 3.83 5.72
C GLY A 96 -3.94 2.39 6.11
N GLY A 97 -2.81 2.15 6.77
CA GLY A 97 -2.28 0.82 6.99
C GLY A 97 -3.18 -0.04 7.88
N ARG A 98 -3.30 -1.31 7.52
CA ARG A 98 -4.07 -2.32 8.28
C ARG A 98 -3.21 -3.54 8.55
N THR A 99 -3.59 -4.33 9.55
CA THR A 99 -2.92 -5.62 9.74
C THR A 99 -3.28 -6.56 8.61
N ALA A 100 -2.33 -7.39 8.15
CA ALA A 100 -2.57 -8.38 7.10
C ALA A 100 -3.79 -9.27 7.45
N HIS A 101 -3.92 -9.66 8.72
CA HIS A 101 -5.06 -10.41 9.22
C HIS A 101 -6.40 -9.71 8.96
N SER A 102 -6.52 -8.43 9.31
CA SER A 102 -7.75 -7.67 9.15
C SER A 102 -8.04 -7.28 7.70
N MET A 103 -6.99 -7.02 6.92
CA MET A 103 -7.09 -6.58 5.53
C MET A 103 -7.44 -7.73 4.60
N LEU A 104 -6.74 -8.87 4.73
CA LEU A 104 -6.90 -10.03 3.87
C LEU A 104 -7.89 -11.07 4.44
N LYS A 105 -8.49 -10.81 5.61
CA LYS A 105 -9.42 -11.74 6.28
C LYS A 105 -8.80 -13.14 6.46
N ILE A 106 -7.56 -13.18 6.94
CA ILE A 106 -6.83 -14.43 7.17
C ILE A 106 -7.54 -15.22 8.28
N PRO A 107 -7.90 -16.50 8.09
CA PRO A 107 -8.54 -17.29 9.13
C PRO A 107 -7.60 -17.51 10.34
N ILE A 108 -8.16 -17.56 11.55
CA ILE A 108 -7.39 -17.77 12.79
C ILE A 108 -6.80 -19.18 12.84
N LYS A 109 -7.54 -20.17 12.34
CA LYS A 109 -7.10 -21.56 12.22
C LYS A 109 -6.72 -21.78 10.76
N ILE A 110 -5.44 -22.03 10.52
CA ILE A 110 -4.88 -22.23 9.17
C ILE A 110 -4.53 -23.71 9.01
N ASN A 111 -4.92 -24.27 7.87
CA ASN A 111 -4.54 -25.59 7.36
C ASN A 111 -4.14 -25.47 5.88
N GLY A 112 -3.72 -26.57 5.24
CA GLY A 112 -3.26 -26.57 3.85
C GLY A 112 -4.32 -26.18 2.80
N GLU A 113 -5.60 -26.13 3.19
CA GLU A 113 -6.72 -25.77 2.33
C GLU A 113 -7.30 -24.39 2.67
N SER A 114 -6.68 -23.67 3.61
CA SER A 114 -7.17 -22.39 4.08
C SER A 114 -7.05 -21.32 2.99
N VAL A 115 -8.16 -20.67 2.71
CA VAL A 115 -8.25 -19.53 1.80
C VAL A 115 -8.56 -18.26 2.59
N LEU A 116 -8.30 -17.11 1.97
CA LEU A 116 -8.71 -15.82 2.51
C LEU A 116 -10.24 -15.77 2.62
N GLY A 117 -10.76 -15.20 3.70
CA GLY A 117 -12.20 -15.00 3.91
C GLY A 117 -12.80 -13.87 3.06
N ILE A 118 -12.39 -13.75 1.80
CA ILE A 118 -12.78 -12.70 0.87
C ILE A 118 -13.61 -13.33 -0.26
N SER A 119 -14.88 -12.97 -0.33
CA SER A 119 -15.75 -13.33 -1.46
C SER A 119 -15.33 -12.55 -2.71
N ALA A 120 -15.35 -13.20 -3.87
CA ALA A 120 -15.04 -12.57 -5.17
C ALA A 120 -15.94 -11.36 -5.50
N GLN A 121 -17.14 -11.29 -4.90
CA GLN A 121 -18.12 -10.20 -5.10
C GLN A 121 -18.07 -9.16 -3.97
N SER A 122 -17.13 -9.30 -3.02
CA SER A 122 -16.99 -8.37 -1.91
C SER A 122 -16.28 -7.08 -2.32
N GLN A 123 -16.56 -5.98 -1.62
CA GLN A 123 -15.85 -4.71 -1.81
C GLN A 123 -14.34 -4.85 -1.57
N GLN A 124 -13.91 -5.76 -0.70
CA GLN A 124 -12.49 -6.02 -0.49
C GLN A 124 -11.84 -6.70 -1.70
N ALA A 125 -12.54 -7.60 -2.39
CA ALA A 125 -12.03 -8.20 -3.62
C ALA A 125 -11.86 -7.14 -4.72
N GLU A 126 -12.84 -6.24 -4.87
CA GLU A 126 -12.73 -5.12 -5.81
C GLU A 126 -11.55 -4.19 -5.46
N LEU A 127 -11.34 -3.87 -4.18
CA LEU A 127 -10.16 -3.10 -3.76
C LEU A 127 -8.86 -3.79 -4.16
N ILE A 128 -8.74 -5.10 -3.91
CA ILE A 128 -7.56 -5.88 -4.28
C ILE A 128 -7.36 -5.87 -5.80
N HIS A 129 -8.43 -5.98 -6.58
CA HIS A 129 -8.36 -5.90 -8.05
C HIS A 129 -7.92 -4.53 -8.56
N GLN A 130 -8.25 -3.46 -7.86
CA GLN A 130 -7.83 -2.10 -8.23
C GLN A 130 -6.47 -1.71 -7.66
N THR A 131 -5.89 -2.54 -6.77
CA THR A 131 -4.61 -2.25 -6.11
C THR A 131 -3.46 -2.36 -7.11
N ALA A 132 -2.69 -1.27 -7.27
CA ALA A 132 -1.49 -1.24 -8.11
C ALA A 132 -0.26 -1.79 -7.38
N LEU A 133 -0.22 -1.64 -6.05
CA LEU A 133 0.90 -2.09 -5.21
C LEU A 133 0.42 -2.52 -3.83
N VAL A 134 0.94 -3.64 -3.35
CA VAL A 134 0.82 -4.06 -1.93
C VAL A 134 2.17 -3.84 -1.25
N ILE A 135 2.16 -3.12 -0.14
CA ILE A 135 3.33 -2.88 0.74
C ILE A 135 3.14 -3.65 2.04
#